data_AF-A0A0A1T1G4-F1
#
_entry.id   AF-A0A0A1T1G4-F1
#
_cell.length_a   1.000
_cell.length_b   1.000
_cell.length_c   1.000
_cell.angle_alpha   90.00
_cell.angle_beta   90.00
_cell.angle_gamma   90.00
#
_symmetry.space_group_name_H-M   'P 1'
#
loop_
_entity.id
_entity.type
_entity.pdbx_description
1 polymer ?
#
loop_
_entity_poly.entity_id
_entity_poly.type
_entity_poly.pdbx_seq_one_letter_code
_entity_poly.pdbx_strand_id
1 'polypeptide(L)'
;MASHQSRNGKRTRDVDSESDSSNGRDSGADRAPARRPAQARRDEPQTTTQEDDASNAIPRALVRRILNEFFENDNTAISKNANDAISKYVEVFLQEAIARTAVEKRSGFLEVEDLEKIAPQLLLDL
;
A
#
# COMPACT_ATOMS: atom_id res chain seq x y z
N MET A 1 -67.89 -35.99 -45.08
CA MET A 1 -68.20 -35.31 -46.36
C MET A 1 -67.22 -34.14 -46.52
N ALA A 2 -66.55 -34.08 -47.68
CA ALA A 2 -65.88 -32.97 -48.40
C ALA A 2 -65.50 -31.67 -47.65
N SER A 3 -64.49 -30.88 -48.01
CA SER A 3 -63.34 -30.86 -48.94
C SER A 3 -62.85 -29.39 -48.89
N HIS A 4 -61.53 -29.13 -48.85
CA HIS A 4 -60.76 -27.99 -49.42
C HIS A 4 -61.35 -26.54 -49.38
N GLN A 5 -60.62 -25.44 -49.12
CA GLN A 5 -59.35 -25.03 -49.72
C GLN A 5 -58.84 -23.67 -49.15
N SER A 6 -57.54 -23.45 -49.37
CA SER A 6 -56.60 -22.37 -49.01
C SER A 6 -56.86 -20.95 -49.57
N ARG A 7 -56.27 -19.89 -48.94
CA ARG A 7 -55.38 -18.88 -49.60
C ARG A 7 -54.76 -17.81 -48.65
N ASN A 8 -53.47 -18.01 -48.35
CA ASN A 8 -52.28 -17.14 -48.43
C ASN A 8 -52.29 -15.58 -48.22
N GLY A 9 -51.30 -15.11 -47.43
CA GLY A 9 -50.53 -13.86 -47.62
C GLY A 9 -50.43 -12.97 -46.36
N LYS A 10 -49.35 -12.23 -46.00
CA LYS A 10 -47.95 -12.06 -46.46
C LYS A 10 -47.31 -10.99 -45.53
N ARG A 11 -46.13 -11.29 -44.95
CA ARG A 11 -44.99 -10.38 -44.60
C ARG A 11 -45.08 -9.39 -43.40
N THR A 12 -44.17 -9.51 -42.40
CA THR A 12 -42.90 -8.76 -42.12
C THR A 12 -43.13 -7.35 -41.58
N ARG A 13 -42.37 -6.72 -40.69
CA ARG A 13 -41.18 -6.94 -39.85
C ARG A 13 -40.96 -5.56 -39.17
N ASP A 14 -40.35 -5.54 -37.98
CA ASP A 14 -39.37 -4.52 -37.51
C ASP A 14 -39.80 -3.04 -37.43
N VAL A 15 -39.36 -2.16 -36.53
CA VAL A 15 -38.84 -2.06 -35.15
C VAL A 15 -39.09 -0.55 -34.82
N ASP A 16 -39.09 -0.19 -33.53
CA ASP A 16 -38.78 1.14 -32.96
C ASP A 16 -39.90 2.17 -32.77
N SER A 17 -40.22 2.42 -31.49
CA SER A 17 -40.33 3.79 -30.97
C SER A 17 -40.20 3.78 -29.45
N GLU A 18 -39.17 4.46 -28.98
CA GLU A 18 -38.87 4.75 -27.59
C GLU A 18 -39.86 5.74 -26.97
N SER A 19 -39.80 5.81 -25.63
CA SER A 19 -40.36 6.84 -24.73
C SER A 19 -41.74 6.51 -24.16
N ASP A 20 -41.81 6.29 -22.85
CA ASP A 20 -42.19 7.40 -21.96
C ASP A 20 -41.95 7.04 -20.49
N SER A 21 -41.43 8.00 -19.73
CA SER A 21 -41.36 7.91 -18.28
C SER A 21 -42.70 8.34 -17.70
N SER A 22 -43.37 7.50 -16.92
CA SER A 22 -44.34 7.99 -15.96
C SER A 22 -44.43 7.12 -14.70
N ASN A 23 -44.52 7.85 -13.60
CA ASN A 23 -44.25 7.45 -12.23
C ASN A 23 -45.48 6.73 -11.63
N GLY A 24 -45.39 5.42 -11.38
CA GLY A 24 -46.43 4.65 -10.70
C GLY A 24 -46.05 4.35 -9.26
N ARG A 25 -46.65 5.08 -8.31
CA ARG A 25 -46.63 4.73 -6.88
C ARG A 25 -47.62 3.58 -6.66
N ASP A 26 -47.14 2.44 -6.17
CA ASP A 26 -48.00 1.49 -5.46
C ASP A 26 -47.26 0.86 -4.27
N SER A 27 -47.96 0.83 -3.14
CA SER A 27 -47.46 0.44 -1.83
C SER A 27 -47.79 -1.03 -1.58
N GLY A 28 -46.78 -1.89 -1.73
CA GLY A 28 -46.86 -3.31 -1.37
C GLY A 28 -45.87 -3.63 -0.27
N ALA A 29 -46.37 -3.85 0.94
CA ALA A 29 -45.58 -4.31 2.08
C ALA A 29 -45.16 -5.77 1.87
N ASP A 30 -43.85 -6.01 1.71
CA ASP A 30 -43.27 -7.34 1.89
C ASP A 30 -41.98 -7.25 2.72
N ARG A 31 -42.03 -7.90 3.88
CA ARG A 31 -41.02 -7.89 4.95
C ARG A 31 -40.05 -9.05 4.71
N ALA A 32 -38.84 -8.74 4.23
CA ALA A 32 -37.72 -9.67 4.20
C ALA A 32 -36.53 -9.13 5.02
N PRO A 33 -35.97 -9.87 5.99
CA PRO A 33 -34.78 -9.44 6.73
C PRO A 33 -33.53 -9.98 6.03
N ALA A 34 -32.83 -9.16 5.25
CA ALA A 34 -31.58 -9.59 4.63
C ALA A 34 -30.51 -8.49 4.67
N ARG A 35 -29.65 -8.61 5.70
CA ARG A 35 -28.23 -8.23 5.75
C ARG A 35 -27.85 -6.83 5.23
N ARG A 36 -27.71 -5.89 6.17
CA ARG A 36 -26.85 -4.71 6.01
C ARG A 36 -25.44 -5.18 5.60
N PRO A 37 -24.81 -4.62 4.56
CA PRO A 37 -23.41 -4.89 4.30
C PRO A 37 -22.61 -4.42 5.52
N ALA A 38 -21.78 -5.33 6.01
CA ALA A 38 -20.89 -5.12 7.12
C ALA A 38 -20.11 -3.83 6.91
N GLN A 39 -20.03 -3.03 7.97
CA GLN A 39 -19.12 -1.89 8.08
C GLN A 39 -17.77 -2.32 7.54
N ALA A 40 -17.34 -1.69 6.44
CA ALA A 40 -15.95 -1.69 6.04
C ALA A 40 -15.19 -1.19 7.26
N ARG A 41 -14.50 -2.12 7.94
CA ARG A 41 -13.57 -1.77 8.99
C ARG A 41 -12.56 -0.87 8.30
N ARG A 42 -12.57 0.42 8.68
CA ARG A 42 -11.48 1.33 8.40
C ARG A 42 -10.24 0.64 8.96
N ASP A 43 -9.29 0.31 8.10
CA ASP A 43 -7.91 0.19 8.54
C ASP A 43 -7.51 1.61 8.96
N GLU A 44 -7.66 1.90 10.24
CA GLU A 44 -7.13 3.12 10.82
C GLU A 44 -5.61 3.06 10.67
N PRO A 45 -4.95 4.12 10.16
CA PRO A 45 -3.51 4.20 10.22
C PRO A 45 -3.12 4.16 11.70
N GLN A 46 -2.38 3.11 12.10
CA GLN A 46 -1.78 3.04 13.42
C GLN A 46 -0.97 4.32 13.59
N THR A 47 -1.50 5.22 14.41
CA THR A 47 -0.81 6.45 14.78
C THR A 47 0.28 5.99 15.73
N THR A 48 1.49 5.76 15.22
CA THR A 48 2.65 5.58 16.09
C THR A 48 2.85 6.90 16.80
N THR A 49 2.54 6.90 18.10
CA THR A 49 2.77 8.00 19.03
C THR A 49 4.17 8.58 18.78
N GLN A 50 4.24 9.86 18.45
CA GLN A 50 5.47 10.66 18.36
C GLN A 50 6.02 10.90 19.77
N GLU A 51 6.45 9.85 20.44
CA GLU A 51 7.09 9.93 21.75
C GLU A 51 8.27 8.96 21.74
N ASP A 52 9.32 9.21 20.93
CA ASP A 52 10.61 8.48 21.04
C ASP A 52 11.70 9.06 20.10
N ASP A 53 11.83 10.39 19.98
CA ASP A 53 12.91 10.98 19.16
C ASP A 53 14.32 10.79 19.78
N ALA A 54 14.41 10.65 21.11
CA ALA A 54 15.68 10.52 21.82
C ALA A 54 16.11 9.07 22.08
N SER A 55 15.16 8.14 22.20
CA SER A 55 15.40 6.72 22.52
C SER A 55 15.78 5.89 21.29
N ASN A 56 15.31 6.29 20.10
CA ASN A 56 15.66 5.65 18.82
C ASN A 56 16.95 6.19 18.20
N ALA A 57 17.54 7.25 18.76
CA ALA A 57 18.75 7.86 18.24
C ALA A 57 20.00 7.02 18.56
N ILE A 58 20.85 6.80 17.56
CA ILE A 58 22.10 6.05 17.73
C ILE A 58 23.03 6.82 18.69
N PRO A 59 23.52 6.19 19.78
CA PRO A 59 24.41 6.86 20.71
C PRO A 59 25.70 7.33 20.02
N ARG A 60 26.03 8.62 20.11
CA ARG A 60 27.22 9.22 19.48
C ARG A 60 28.54 8.56 19.88
N ALA A 61 28.60 8.03 21.09
CA ALA A 61 29.78 7.30 21.60
C ALA A 61 29.97 5.94 20.89
N LEU A 62 28.88 5.30 20.47
CA LEU A 62 28.90 4.04 19.74
C LEU A 62 29.46 4.25 18.33
N VAL A 63 28.98 5.27 17.61
CA VAL A 63 29.49 5.63 16.27
C VAL A 63 31.00 5.87 16.31
N ARG A 64 31.46 6.69 17.27
CA ARG A 64 32.90 6.93 17.46
C ARG A 64 33.69 5.65 17.75
N ARG A 65 33.15 4.75 18.57
CA ARG A 65 33.81 3.47 18.88
C ARG A 65 33.92 2.58 17.65
N ILE A 66 32.85 2.46 16.86
CA ILE A 66 32.85 1.70 15.60
C ILE A 66 33.91 2.27 14.67
N LEU A 67 33.92 3.58 14.43
CA LEU A 67 34.89 4.20 13.52
C LEU A 67 36.34 3.98 13.97
N ASN A 68 36.61 4.12 15.27
CA ASN A 68 37.96 3.89 15.81
C ASN A 68 38.43 2.44 15.64
N GLU A 69 37.53 1.46 15.62
CA GLU A 69 37.87 0.05 15.35
C GLU A 69 38.33 -0.17 13.90
N PHE A 70 37.83 0.64 12.96
CA PHE A 70 38.13 0.52 11.53
C PHE A 70 39.22 1.49 11.04
N PHE A 71 39.80 2.30 11.92
CA PHE A 71 40.95 3.13 11.55
C PHE A 71 42.24 2.34 11.58
N GLU A 72 43.07 2.48 10.54
CA GLU A 72 44.40 1.86 10.50
C GLU A 72 45.34 2.42 11.57
N ASN A 73 45.12 3.67 12.00
CA ASN A 73 45.93 4.37 12.98
C ASN A 73 45.13 4.67 14.25
N ASP A 74 45.60 4.18 15.40
CA ASP A 74 44.98 4.39 16.72
C ASP A 74 44.92 5.86 17.17
N ASN A 75 45.78 6.71 16.59
CA ASN A 75 45.83 8.14 16.89
C ASN A 75 44.84 8.97 16.06
N THR A 76 44.05 8.33 15.19
CA THR A 76 43.05 9.02 14.37
C THR A 76 41.95 9.58 15.27
N ALA A 77 41.75 10.89 15.21
CA ALA A 77 40.75 11.59 16.00
C ALA A 77 39.69 12.23 15.10
N ILE A 78 38.44 12.14 15.53
CA ILE A 78 37.28 12.74 14.86
C ILE A 78 36.84 13.97 15.65
N SER A 79 36.60 15.08 14.95
CA SER A 79 36.04 16.29 15.57
C SER A 79 34.59 16.08 16.00
N LYS A 80 34.11 16.84 16.99
CA LYS A 80 32.72 16.69 17.47
C LYS A 80 31.69 16.85 16.34
N ASN A 81 31.85 17.86 15.51
CA ASN A 81 30.94 18.13 14.39
C ASN A 81 30.98 17.01 13.34
N ALA A 82 32.15 16.41 13.10
CA ALA A 82 32.26 15.26 12.20
C ALA A 82 31.56 14.04 12.78
N ASN A 83 31.68 13.78 14.08
CA ASN A 83 30.95 12.69 14.72
C ASN A 83 29.43 12.88 14.63
N ASP A 84 28.95 14.13 14.75
CA ASP A 84 27.53 14.46 14.60
C ASP A 84 27.04 14.24 13.16
N ALA A 85 27.84 14.64 12.17
CA ALA A 85 27.53 14.40 10.76
C ALA A 85 27.48 12.91 10.42
N ILE A 86 28.45 12.12 10.90
CA ILE A 86 28.48 10.67 10.66
C ILE A 86 27.32 9.98 11.39
N SER A 87 26.98 10.43 12.61
CA SER A 87 25.81 9.90 13.33
C SER A 87 24.53 10.10 12.51
N LYS A 88 24.35 11.27 11.89
CA LYS A 88 23.20 11.52 11.02
C LYS A 88 23.26 10.71 9.72
N TYR A 89 24.45 10.54 9.14
CA TYR A 89 24.64 9.69 7.96
C TYR A 89 24.18 8.24 8.22
N VAL A 90 24.63 7.63 9.33
CA VAL A 90 24.24 6.27 9.71
C VAL A 90 22.73 6.19 9.97
N GLU A 91 22.16 7.20 10.64
CA GLU A 91 20.72 7.27 10.88
C GLU A 91 19.91 7.28 9.56
N VAL A 92 20.30 8.13 8.59
CA VAL A 92 19.64 8.20 7.28
C VAL A 92 19.80 6.90 6.51
N PHE A 93 21.00 6.30 6.53
CA PHE A 93 21.25 5.02 5.89
C PHE A 93 20.32 3.91 6.41
N LEU A 94 20.13 3.82 7.73
CA LEU A 94 19.23 2.83 8.32
C LEU A 94 17.76 3.11 7.98
N GLN A 95 17.34 4.38 7.99
CA GLN A 95 15.98 4.75 7.60
C GLN A 95 15.70 4.40 6.13
N GLU A 96 16.65 4.69 5.22
CA GLU A 96 16.54 4.33 3.80
C GLU A 96 16.52 2.82 3.60
N ALA A 97 17.36 2.06 4.31
CA ALA A 97 17.36 0.61 4.24
C ALA A 97 15.99 0.03 4.63
N ILE A 98 15.41 0.49 5.74
CA ILE A 98 14.10 0.06 6.22
C ILE A 98 13.00 0.47 5.23
N ALA A 99 13.00 1.73 4.78
CA ALA A 99 11.99 2.25 3.88
C ALA A 99 11.98 1.51 2.54
N ARG A 100 13.14 1.29 1.93
CA ARG A 100 13.26 0.58 0.64
C ARG A 100 12.90 -0.90 0.76
N THR A 101 13.31 -1.55 1.85
CA THR A 101 12.92 -2.95 2.11
C THR A 101 11.40 -3.05 2.31
N ALA A 102 10.80 -2.09 3.01
CA ALA A 102 9.35 -2.05 3.20
C ALA A 102 8.56 -1.85 1.90
N VAL A 103 9.13 -1.14 0.92
CA VAL A 103 8.53 -0.97 -0.42
C VAL A 103 8.65 -2.23 -1.27
N GLU A 104 9.77 -2.95 -1.20
CA GLU A 104 10.00 -4.19 -1.97
C GLU A 104 9.15 -5.37 -1.45
N LYS A 105 8.84 -5.37 -0.15
CA LYS A 105 8.07 -6.41 0.50
C LYS A 105 6.67 -6.59 -0.10
N ARG A 106 6.30 -7.86 -0.31
CA ARG A 106 4.98 -8.23 -0.86
C ARG A 106 3.86 -8.29 0.19
N SER A 107 4.15 -8.83 1.38
CA SER A 107 3.21 -8.91 2.52
C SER A 107 3.94 -9.43 3.76
N GLY A 108 3.41 -9.28 4.97
CA GLY A 108 3.92 -9.98 6.16
C GLY A 108 4.89 -9.17 7.03
N PHE A 109 6.09 -9.67 7.34
CA PHE A 109 7.19 -8.96 8.02
C PHE A 109 8.30 -8.58 7.02
N LEU A 110 9.29 -7.77 7.42
CA LEU A 110 10.47 -7.54 6.57
C LEU A 110 11.34 -8.80 6.62
N GLU A 111 11.57 -9.42 5.48
CA GLU A 111 12.39 -10.63 5.35
C GLU A 111 13.78 -10.28 4.81
N VAL A 112 14.74 -11.19 4.98
CA VAL A 112 16.13 -10.97 4.55
C VAL A 112 16.20 -10.86 3.03
N GLU A 113 15.38 -11.63 2.34
CA GLU A 113 15.26 -11.67 0.89
C GLU A 113 14.80 -10.32 0.31
N ASP A 114 14.01 -9.54 1.05
CA ASP A 114 13.61 -8.19 0.62
C ASP A 114 14.77 -7.21 0.75
N LEU A 115 15.58 -7.33 1.81
CA LEU A 115 16.77 -6.50 2.00
C LEU A 115 17.85 -6.82 0.95
N GLU A 116 18.06 -8.11 0.64
CA GLU A 116 19.05 -8.55 -0.35
C GLU A 116 18.77 -8.03 -1.75
N LYS A 117 17.50 -7.89 -2.14
CA LYS A 117 17.12 -7.30 -3.44
C LYS A 117 17.47 -5.83 -3.53
N ILE A 118 17.33 -5.08 -2.43
CA ILE A 118 17.58 -3.63 -2.43
C ILE A 118 19.04 -3.28 -2.11
N ALA A 119 19.79 -4.20 -1.50
CA ALA A 119 21.16 -3.98 -1.04
C ALA A 119 22.11 -3.44 -2.13
N PRO A 120 22.11 -3.93 -3.39
CA PRO A 120 23.00 -3.41 -4.41
C PRO A 120 22.80 -1.92 -4.67
N GLN A 121 21.55 -1.47 -4.82
CA GLN A 121 21.27 -0.05 -5.07
C GLN A 121 21.46 0.79 -3.80
N LEU A 122 21.07 0.26 -2.63
CA LEU A 122 21.28 0.93 -1.36
C LEU A 122 22.76 1.25 -1.12
N LEU A 123 23.68 0.35 -1.46
CA LEU A 123 25.12 0.57 -1.32
C LEU A 123 25.70 1.55 -2.34
N LEU A 124 25.07 1.71 -3.50
CA LEU A 124 25.52 2.62 -4.57
C LEU A 124 25.02 4.07 -4.37
N ASP A 125 23.94 4.26 -3.62
CA ASP A 125 23.38 5.58 -3.32
C ASP A 125 24.08 6.28 -2.14
N LEU A 126 25.05 5.60 -1.51
CA LEU A 126 25.81 6.07 -0.35
C LEU A 126 26.96 7.02 -0.69
#